data_AF-A0A4P5P6P2-F1
#
_entry.id   AF-A0A4P5P6P2-F1
#
_cell.length_a   1.000
_cell.length_b   1.000
_cell.length_c   1.000
_cell.angle_alpha   90.00
_cell.angle_beta   90.00
_cell.angle_gamma   90.00
#
_symmetry.space_group_name_H-M   'P 1'
#
loop_
_entity.id
_entity.type
_entity.pdbx_description
1 polymer ?
#
loop_
_entity_poly.entity_id
_entity_poly.type
_entity_poly.pdbx_seq_one_letter_code
_entity_poly.pdbx_strand_id
1 'polypeptide(L)' 'MELCPIGTNEVGSKRLLFRRFILKDNLSIRTNWAGDEEIQKLYSEPAYKTEEANDFLKKVIEHYQSEQ' A
#
# COMPACT_ATOMS: atom_id res chain seq x y z
N MET A 1 23.77 -1.60 4.74
CA MET A 1 22.82 -2.27 3.84
C MET A 1 21.66 -1.31 3.71
N GLU A 2 21.64 -0.56 2.62
CA GLU A 2 20.60 0.41 2.33
C GLU A 2 19.40 -0.38 1.77
N LEU A 3 18.23 -0.23 2.39
CA LEU A 3 17.02 -0.91 1.93
C LEU A 3 16.54 -0.15 0.70
N CYS A 4 16.86 -0.64 -0.50
CA CYS A 4 16.29 -0.11 -1.73
C CYS A 4 14.79 -0.46 -1.75
N PRO A 5 13.88 0.52 -1.69
CA PRO A 5 12.46 0.26 -1.58
C PRO A 5 11.90 -0.17 -2.95
N ILE A 6 12.28 -1.32 -3.49
CA ILE A 6 11.79 -1.78 -4.81
C ILE A 6 10.33 -2.28 -4.77
N GLY A 7 9.65 -2.19 -3.62
CA GLY A 7 8.37 -2.83 -3.38
C GLY A 7 8.45 -4.36 -3.49
N THR A 8 7.30 -5.01 -3.65
CA THR A 8 7.24 -6.47 -3.82
C THR A 8 7.40 -6.84 -5.30
N ASN A 9 8.52 -7.49 -5.64
CA ASN A 9 8.61 -8.26 -6.88
C ASN A 9 7.53 -9.33 -6.89
N GLU A 10 6.86 -9.52 -8.02
CA GLU A 10 5.69 -10.38 -8.09
C GLU A 10 6.01 -11.81 -7.62
N VAL A 11 5.28 -12.29 -6.61
CA VAL A 11 5.43 -13.63 -6.05
C VAL A 11 4.06 -14.25 -5.79
N GLY A 12 3.84 -15.42 -6.39
CA GLY A 12 2.63 -16.20 -6.24
C GLY A 12 2.78 -17.37 -5.29
N SER A 13 1.68 -17.77 -4.68
CA SER A 13 1.48 -19.06 -4.02
C SER A 13 0.20 -19.70 -4.54
N LYS A 14 -0.17 -20.88 -4.04
CA LYS A 14 -1.44 -21.54 -4.40
C LYS A 14 -2.69 -20.67 -4.16
N ARG A 15 -2.64 -19.71 -3.23
CA ARG A 15 -3.82 -18.93 -2.83
C ARG A 15 -3.64 -17.42 -2.88
N LEU A 16 -2.42 -16.92 -3.06
CA LEU A 16 -2.11 -15.50 -2.93
C LEU A 16 -1.15 -15.06 -4.02
N LEU A 17 -1.35 -13.83 -4.50
CA LEU A 17 -0.43 -13.11 -5.35
C LEU A 17 0.01 -11.84 -4.63
N PHE A 18 1.30 -11.72 -4.37
CA PHE A 18 1.89 -10.49 -3.89
C PHE A 18 2.54 -9.77 -5.06
N ARG A 19 2.21 -8.51 -5.25
CA ARG A 19 2.72 -7.65 -6.33
C ARG A 19 2.80 -6.21 -5.84
N ARG A 20 3.49 -5.34 -6.59
CA ARG A 20 3.40 -3.89 -6.38
C ARG A 20 1.96 -3.43 -6.49
N PHE A 21 1.62 -2.41 -5.69
CA PHE A 21 0.36 -1.72 -5.84
C PHE A 21 0.33 -0.90 -7.14
N ILE A 22 -0.87 -0.74 -7.68
CA ILE A 22 -1.20 0.18 -8.78
C ILE A 22 -2.35 1.08 -8.34
N LEU A 23 -2.53 2.23 -8.98
CA LEU A 23 -3.57 3.20 -8.60
C LEU A 23 -4.99 2.62 -8.56
N LYS A 24 -5.28 1.59 -9.37
CA LYS A 24 -6.56 0.88 -9.38
C LYS A 24 -6.85 0.09 -8.11
N ASP A 25 -5.86 -0.13 -7.25
CA ASP A 25 -6.02 -0.82 -5.98
C ASP A 25 -6.61 0.07 -4.88
N ASN A 26 -6.83 1.37 -5.15
CA ASN A 26 -7.28 2.36 -4.17
C ASN A 26 -8.55 1.94 -3.39
N LEU A 27 -9.56 1.42 -4.09
CA LEU A 27 -10.79 0.97 -3.47
C LEU A 27 -10.54 -0.25 -2.58
N SER A 28 -9.72 -1.19 -3.05
CA SER A 28 -9.39 -2.42 -2.31
C SER A 28 -8.59 -2.13 -1.05
N ILE A 29 -7.56 -1.29 -1.11
CA ILE A 29 -6.78 -0.93 0.10
C ILE A 29 -7.67 -0.21 1.12
N ARG A 30 -8.52 0.72 0.65
CA ARG A 30 -9.42 1.49 1.52
C ARG A 30 -10.43 0.59 2.23
N THR A 31 -11.02 -0.34 1.48
CA THR A 31 -12.03 -1.27 2.00
C THR A 31 -11.42 -2.31 2.95
N ASN A 32 -10.21 -2.79 2.64
CA ASN A 32 -9.64 -3.93 3.37
C ASN A 32 -8.89 -3.51 4.65
N TRP A 33 -8.25 -2.35 4.68
CA TRP A 33 -7.38 -1.99 5.82
C TRP A 33 -7.09 -0.50 6.00
N ALA A 34 -6.91 0.27 4.92
CA ALA A 34 -6.47 1.66 5.01
C ALA A 34 -7.56 2.60 5.56
N GLY A 35 -8.83 2.28 5.30
CA GLY A 35 -9.98 3.02 5.83
C GLY A 35 -10.52 2.50 7.17
N ASP A 36 -9.95 1.43 7.71
CA ASP A 36 -10.39 0.81 8.96
C ASP A 36 -9.65 1.43 10.15
N GLU A 37 -10.38 2.06 11.07
CA GLU A 37 -9.80 2.73 12.24
C GLU A 37 -9.13 1.76 13.21
N GLU A 38 -9.69 0.58 13.43
CA GLU A 38 -9.13 -0.39 14.36
C GLU A 38 -7.82 -0.95 13.82
N ILE A 39 -7.74 -1.15 12.49
CA ILE A 39 -6.49 -1.56 11.84
C ILE A 39 -5.47 -0.41 11.86
N GLN A 40 -5.83 0.83 11.49
CA GLN A 40 -4.88 1.93 11.44
C GLN A 40 -4.34 2.36 12.82
N LYS A 41 -5.12 2.17 13.89
CA LYS A 41 -4.62 2.31 15.28
C LYS A 41 -3.40 1.43 15.55
N LEU A 42 -3.34 0.23 14.98
CA LEU A 42 -2.18 -0.67 15.13
C LEU A 42 -0.92 -0.13 14.44
N TYR A 43 -1.10 0.71 13.41
CA TYR A 43 -0.01 1.37 12.68
C TYR A 43 0.31 2.78 13.22
N SER A 44 -0.44 3.28 14.21
CA SER A 44 -0.37 4.68 14.67
C SER A 44 -0.60 5.72 13.57
N GLU A 45 -1.43 5.36 12.59
CA GLU A 45 -1.76 6.17 11.40
C GLU A 45 -3.25 6.58 11.43
N PRO A 46 -3.66 7.65 10.73
CA PRO A 46 -5.08 7.97 10.56
C PRO A 46 -5.76 7.01 9.57
N ALA A 47 -7.07 6.80 9.74
CA ALA A 47 -7.89 6.06 8.77
C ALA A 47 -8.16 6.90 7.51
N TYR A 48 -7.72 6.39 6.37
CA TYR A 48 -7.88 7.00 5.05
C TYR A 48 -9.27 6.67 4.46
N LYS A 49 -10.32 7.28 5.00
CA LYS A 49 -11.73 6.93 4.68
C LYS A 49 -12.23 7.44 3.33
N THR A 50 -11.59 8.46 2.78
CA THR A 50 -12.01 9.20 1.58
C THR A 50 -10.96 9.06 0.47
N GLU A 51 -10.99 9.95 -0.52
CA GLU A 51 -10.00 10.04 -1.60
C GLU A 51 -8.56 10.23 -1.11
N GLU A 52 -8.34 10.55 0.17
CA GLU A 52 -7.01 10.58 0.82
C GLU A 52 -6.25 9.25 0.68
N ALA A 53 -6.97 8.12 0.58
CA ALA A 53 -6.37 6.81 0.30
C ALA A 53 -5.63 6.78 -1.06
N ASN A 54 -6.05 7.60 -2.03
CA ASN A 54 -5.36 7.71 -3.32
C ASN A 54 -4.00 8.38 -3.16
N ASP A 55 -3.90 9.42 -2.33
CA ASP A 55 -2.65 10.14 -2.13
C ASP A 55 -1.68 9.32 -1.28
N PHE A 56 -2.19 8.57 -0.30
CA PHE A 56 -1.42 7.54 0.38
C PHE A 56 -0.86 6.51 -0.62
N LEU A 57 -1.71 5.96 -1.49
CA LEU A 57 -1.31 4.97 -2.48
C LEU A 57 -0.29 5.51 -3.49
N LYS A 58 -0.45 6.75 -3.95
CA LYS A 58 0.54 7.41 -4.82
C LYS A 58 1.90 7.50 -4.13
N LYS A 59 1.96 7.94 -2.87
CA LYS A 59 3.21 8.01 -2.10
C LYS A 59 3.87 6.64 -1.98
N VAL A 60 3.08 5.59 -1.73
CA VAL A 60 3.60 4.20 -1.69
C VAL A 60 4.19 3.79 -3.05
N ILE A 61 3.54 4.13 -4.16
CA ILE A 61 4.01 3.81 -5.51
C ILE A 61 5.28 4.62 -5.87
N GLU A 62 5.31 5.90 -5.52
CA GLU A 62 6.46 6.79 -5.73
C GLU A 62 7.67 6.36 -4.91
N HIS A 63 7.43 5.87 -3.69
CA HIS A 63 8.49 5.30 -2.85
C HIS A 63 9.16 4.08 -3.51
N TYR A 64 8.48 3.38 -4.44
CA TYR A 64 9.13 2.29 -5.19
C TYR A 64 10.27 2.75 -6.10
N GLN A 65 10.31 4.05 -6.39
CA GLN A 65 11.17 4.67 -7.39
C GLN A 65 12.20 5.61 -6.76
N SER A 66 12.13 5.84 -5.44
CA SER A 66 13.18 6.59 -4.74
C SER A 66 14.43 5.70 -4.64
N GLU A 67 15.42 6.06 -5.46
CA GLU A 67 16.71 5.43 -5.75
C GLU A 67 16.75 4.52 -7.00
N GLN A 68 16.60 5.15 -8.17
CA GLN A 68 17.36 4.81 -9.37
C GLN A 68 18.57 5.74 -9.49
#